data_AF-A0A2R5GKS1-F1
#
_entry.id   AF-A0A2R5GKS1-F1
#
_cell.length_a   1.000
_cell.length_b   1.000
_cell.length_c   1.000
_cell.angle_alpha   90.00
_cell.angle_beta   90.00
_cell.angle_gamma   90.00
#
_symmetry.space_group_name_H-M   'P 1'
#
loop_
_entity.id
_entity.type
_entity.pdbx_description
1 polymer ?
#
loop_
_entity_poly.entity_id
_entity_poly.type
_entity_poly.pdbx_seq_one_letter_code
_entity_poly.pdbx_strand_id
1 'polypeptide(L)'
;MLRAARAAGALAGRRPTVGARPAAVTRGIEEFFDVRGEKSTDGTVETGRAWTADELRLKSFDDLRKLWFILLKEKNMLLTEKHLARSMGQPMVGADRIRKVKTSMARLKTVVNERSRVYKANKELEDAEKPSLEAVDNKA
;
A
#
# COMPACT_ATOMS: atom_id res chain seq x y z
N MET A 1 36.97 29.85 59.11
CA MET A 1 37.45 30.46 57.86
C MET A 1 36.76 29.79 56.68
N LEU A 2 35.86 30.51 56.01
CA LEU A 2 35.23 30.13 54.74
C LEU A 2 36.30 30.06 53.64
N ARG A 3 36.26 29.01 52.80
CA ARG A 3 36.64 29.12 51.38
C ARG A 3 35.70 28.26 50.53
N ALA A 4 34.93 28.96 49.70
CA ALA A 4 34.14 28.45 48.60
C ALA A 4 35.00 28.34 47.31
N ALA A 5 34.34 27.91 46.22
CA ALA A 5 34.75 27.92 44.80
C ALA A 5 35.33 26.57 44.32
N ARG A 6 34.93 25.96 43.19
CA ARG A 6 34.05 26.37 42.08
C ARG A 6 33.86 25.14 41.18
N ALA A 7 32.61 24.79 40.85
CA ALA A 7 32.33 23.82 39.80
C ALA A 7 32.55 24.48 38.42
N ALA A 8 33.37 23.87 37.56
CA ALA A 8 33.54 24.28 36.17
C ALA A 8 32.78 23.30 35.28
N GLY A 9 31.75 23.83 34.60
CA GLY A 9 30.81 23.07 33.79
C GLY A 9 31.42 22.50 32.50
N ALA A 10 31.08 21.25 32.21
CA ALA A 10 31.25 20.67 30.89
C ALA A 10 30.16 21.21 29.96
N LEU A 11 30.56 22.04 28.99
CA LEU A 11 29.71 22.46 27.88
C LEU A 11 29.52 21.28 26.92
N ALA A 12 28.57 20.40 27.23
CA ALA A 12 28.03 19.46 26.26
C ALA A 12 27.22 20.24 25.23
N GLY A 13 27.81 20.50 24.07
CA GLY A 13 27.08 21.02 22.91
C GLY A 13 25.92 20.09 22.58
N ARG A 14 24.69 20.51 22.89
CA ARG A 14 23.48 19.85 22.42
C ARG A 14 23.52 19.83 20.90
N ARG A 15 23.73 18.65 20.31
CA ARG A 15 23.40 18.45 18.89
C ARG A 15 21.90 18.72 18.75
N PRO A 16 21.46 19.52 17.78
CA PRO A 16 20.03 19.64 17.51
C PRO A 16 19.55 18.24 17.12
N THR A 17 18.76 17.63 18.00
CA THR A 17 17.91 16.51 17.62
C THR A 17 17.02 17.05 16.51
N VAL A 18 17.25 16.63 15.27
CA VAL A 18 16.31 16.88 14.18
C VAL A 18 14.99 16.30 14.65
N GLY A 19 14.11 17.19 15.11
CA GLY A 19 12.79 16.79 15.59
C GLY A 19 12.13 15.96 14.50
N ALA A 20 11.56 14.82 14.89
CA ALA A 20 10.80 13.96 14.00
C ALA A 20 9.85 14.84 13.19
N ARG A 21 10.16 15.03 11.91
CA ARG A 21 9.28 15.75 11.00
C ARG A 21 7.95 15.01 11.04
N PRO A 22 6.81 15.67 11.29
CA PRO A 22 5.53 15.02 11.04
C PRO A 22 5.57 14.54 9.59
N ALA A 23 5.15 13.29 9.35
CA ALA A 23 5.17 12.68 8.03
C ALA A 23 4.36 13.57 7.08
N ALA A 24 5.05 14.49 6.40
CA ALA A 24 4.43 15.36 5.43
C ALA A 24 3.78 14.44 4.42
N VAL A 25 2.53 14.73 4.05
CA VAL A 25 1.89 14.06 2.92
C VAL A 25 2.76 14.38 1.72
N THR A 26 3.67 13.48 1.37
CA THR A 26 4.52 13.60 0.19
C THR A 26 3.59 13.52 -1.00
N ARG A 27 3.57 14.61 -1.77
CA ARG A 27 2.80 14.73 -3.00
C ARG A 27 3.80 14.88 -4.14
N GLY A 28 3.70 14.03 -5.16
CA GLY A 28 4.52 14.13 -6.37
C GLY A 28 5.69 13.16 -6.42
N ILE A 29 6.87 13.62 -6.83
CA ILE A 29 8.02 12.75 -7.15
C ILE A 29 8.58 12.01 -5.93
N GLU A 30 8.39 12.58 -4.74
CA GLU A 30 8.82 12.00 -3.46
C GLU A 30 8.12 10.67 -3.16
N GLU A 31 6.97 10.40 -3.77
CA GLU A 31 6.25 9.13 -3.60
C GLU A 31 6.96 7.93 -4.26
N PHE A 32 7.94 8.19 -5.12
CA PHE A 32 8.77 7.15 -5.77
C PHE A 32 9.98 6.72 -4.93
N PHE A 33 10.21 7.35 -3.78
CA PHE A 33 11.34 7.04 -2.91
C PHE A 33 10.84 6.63 -1.53
N ASP A 34 11.50 5.64 -0.91
CA ASP A 34 11.14 5.21 0.44
C ASP A 34 11.67 6.19 1.49
N VAL A 35 10.84 7.17 1.83
CA VAL A 35 11.13 8.15 2.90
C VAL A 35 10.84 7.56 4.29
N ARG A 36 10.11 6.43 4.36
CA ARG A 36 9.55 5.87 5.60
C ARG A 36 10.28 4.63 6.11
N GLY A 37 11.13 4.01 5.29
CA GLY A 37 11.96 2.88 5.67
C GLY A 37 13.06 3.30 6.63
N GLU A 38 12.74 3.45 7.91
CA GLU A 38 13.73 3.23 8.97
C GLU A 38 14.26 1.82 8.77
N LYS A 39 15.47 1.72 8.23
CA LYS A 39 16.18 0.46 8.09
C LYS A 39 16.43 -0.02 9.52
N SER A 40 15.90 -1.18 9.89
CA SER A 40 16.26 -1.79 11.17
C SER A 40 17.78 -1.96 11.25
N THR A 41 18.33 -2.04 12.46
CA THR A 41 19.78 -2.19 12.70
C THR A 41 20.41 -3.33 11.89
N ASP A 42 19.60 -4.33 11.55
CA ASP A 42 20.00 -5.56 10.87
C ASP A 42 19.85 -5.47 9.34
N GLY A 43 19.47 -4.31 8.80
CA GLY A 43 19.23 -4.09 7.36
C GLY A 43 17.92 -4.68 6.85
N THR A 44 17.13 -5.34 7.70
CA THR A 44 15.80 -5.87 7.37
C THR A 44 14.75 -4.75 7.43
N VAL A 45 13.85 -4.68 6.46
CA VAL A 45 12.70 -3.77 6.50
C VAL A 45 11.49 -4.58 6.98
N GLU A 46 10.93 -4.18 8.12
CA GLU A 46 9.72 -4.80 8.65
C GLU A 46 8.55 -4.56 7.69
N THR A 47 7.95 -5.63 7.17
CA THR A 47 6.90 -5.54 6.16
C THR A 47 5.74 -6.46 6.50
N GLY A 48 4.53 -5.93 6.37
CA GLY A 48 3.30 -6.67 6.64
C GLY A 48 3.07 -7.86 5.70
N ARG A 49 1.94 -8.55 5.95
CA ARG A 49 1.44 -9.66 5.14
C ARG A 49 0.79 -9.17 3.85
N ALA A 50 0.75 -10.01 2.82
CA ALA A 50 -0.03 -9.74 1.60
C ALA A 50 -1.55 -9.88 1.86
N TRP A 51 -2.36 -9.09 1.14
CA TRP A 51 -3.82 -9.13 1.21
C TRP A 51 -4.37 -10.49 0.78
N THR A 52 -5.36 -11.01 1.51
CA THR A 52 -6.08 -12.25 1.12
C THR A 52 -7.30 -11.96 0.27
N ALA A 53 -7.71 -12.95 -0.52
CA ALA A 53 -8.93 -12.83 -1.32
C ALA A 53 -10.16 -12.62 -0.43
N ASP A 54 -10.24 -13.29 0.72
CA ASP A 54 -11.38 -13.23 1.63
C ASP A 54 -11.55 -11.82 2.22
N GLU A 55 -10.45 -11.19 2.69
CA GLU A 55 -10.48 -9.79 3.14
C GLU A 55 -10.94 -8.83 2.03
N LEU A 56 -10.51 -9.06 0.79
CA LEU A 56 -10.85 -8.21 -0.36
C LEU A 56 -12.31 -8.36 -0.78
N ARG A 57 -12.90 -9.55 -0.62
CA ARG A 57 -14.32 -9.80 -0.91
C ARG A 57 -15.26 -9.03 0.01
N LEU A 58 -14.82 -8.66 1.21
CA LEU A 58 -15.60 -7.88 2.18
C LEU A 58 -15.55 -6.36 1.92
N LYS A 59 -14.72 -5.87 0.99
CA LYS A 59 -14.54 -4.44 0.73
C LYS A 59 -15.45 -3.90 -0.38
N SER A 60 -15.82 -2.62 -0.25
CA SER A 60 -16.57 -1.89 -1.27
C SER A 60 -15.76 -1.74 -2.57
N PHE A 61 -16.43 -1.49 -3.69
CA PHE A 61 -15.72 -1.24 -4.97
C PHE A 61 -14.81 -0.01 -4.89
N ASP A 62 -15.25 1.04 -4.20
CA ASP A 62 -14.46 2.27 -4.04
C ASP A 62 -13.20 2.03 -3.19
N ASP A 63 -13.29 1.23 -2.13
CA ASP A 63 -12.12 0.86 -1.32
C ASP A 63 -11.14 -0.01 -2.09
N LEU A 64 -11.64 -0.97 -2.90
CA LEU A 64 -10.78 -1.77 -3.78
C LEU A 64 -10.07 -0.90 -4.82
N ARG A 65 -10.75 0.09 -5.37
CA ARG A 65 -10.17 1.07 -6.31
C ARG A 65 -9.08 1.90 -5.64
N LYS A 66 -9.34 2.44 -4.44
CA LYS A 66 -8.32 3.17 -3.65
C LYS A 66 -7.12 2.26 -3.32
N LEU A 67 -7.38 1.04 -2.87
CA LEU A 67 -6.36 0.06 -2.55
C LEU A 67 -5.48 -0.28 -3.75
N TRP A 68 -6.07 -0.42 -4.94
CA TRP A 68 -5.32 -0.64 -6.17
C TRP A 68 -4.29 0.47 -6.40
N PHE A 69 -4.66 1.74 -6.25
CA PHE A 69 -3.73 2.85 -6.41
C PHE A 69 -2.67 2.90 -5.32
N ILE A 70 -3.01 2.58 -4.07
CA ILE A 70 -2.04 2.49 -2.97
C ILE A 70 -0.98 1.40 -3.30
N LEU A 71 -1.43 0.21 -3.71
CA LEU A 71 -0.54 -0.89 -4.11
C LEU A 71 0.28 -0.54 -5.36
N LEU A 72 -0.29 0.19 -6.30
CA LEU A 72 0.40 0.61 -7.52
C LEU A 72 1.54 1.60 -7.19
N LYS A 73 1.29 2.55 -6.29
CA LYS A 73 2.32 3.49 -5.83
C LYS A 73 3.47 2.78 -5.12
N GLU A 74 3.15 1.87 -4.20
CA GLU A 74 4.14 1.02 -3.56
C GLU A 74 4.94 0.20 -4.58
N LYS A 75 4.27 -0.41 -5.58
CA LYS A 75 4.95 -1.16 -6.64
C LYS A 75 5.92 -0.29 -7.43
N ASN A 76 5.53 0.95 -7.74
CA ASN A 76 6.36 1.86 -8.53
C ASN A 76 7.58 2.34 -7.73
N MET A 77 7.40 2.65 -6.45
CA MET A 77 8.49 2.97 -5.53
C MET A 77 9.48 1.78 -5.38
N LEU A 78 8.98 0.55 -5.25
CA LEU A 78 9.87 -0.61 -5.16
C LEU A 78 10.64 -0.88 -6.47
N LEU A 79 10.09 -0.48 -7.62
CA LEU A 79 10.78 -0.62 -8.91
C LEU A 79 11.90 0.40 -9.08
N THR A 80 11.72 1.63 -8.60
CA THR A 80 12.78 2.65 -8.59
C THR A 80 13.92 2.21 -7.67
N GLU A 81 13.62 1.74 -6.46
CA GLU A 81 14.62 1.18 -5.54
C GLU A 81 15.37 -0.02 -6.14
N LYS A 82 14.65 -0.95 -6.77
CA LYS A 82 15.26 -2.11 -7.43
C LYS A 82 16.23 -1.69 -8.53
N HIS A 83 15.87 -0.66 -9.31
CA HIS A 83 16.73 -0.13 -10.35
C HIS A 83 17.98 0.55 -9.76
N LEU A 84 17.81 1.34 -8.71
CA LEU A 84 18.91 1.99 -8.00
C LEU A 84 19.89 0.97 -7.41
N ALA A 85 19.40 -0.05 -6.71
CA ALA A 85 20.22 -1.11 -6.14
C ALA A 85 21.05 -1.83 -7.22
N ARG A 86 20.44 -2.13 -8.37
CA ARG A 86 21.14 -2.71 -9.53
C ARG A 86 22.21 -1.78 -10.09
N SER A 87 21.92 -0.49 -10.22
CA SER A 87 22.88 0.51 -10.72
C SER A 87 24.08 0.66 -9.78
N MET A 88 23.83 0.57 -8.47
CA MET A 88 24.86 0.62 -7.43
C MET A 88 25.59 -0.72 -7.23
N GLY A 89 25.19 -1.80 -7.93
CA GLY A 89 25.76 -3.13 -7.75
C GLY A 89 25.48 -3.77 -6.39
N GLN A 90 24.43 -3.32 -5.68
CA GLN A 90 24.06 -3.80 -4.35
C GLN A 90 22.76 -4.62 -4.39
N PRO A 91 22.57 -5.59 -3.47
CA PRO A 91 21.30 -6.28 -3.34
C PRO A 91 20.21 -5.31 -2.87
N MET A 92 19.00 -5.47 -3.43
CA MET A 92 17.85 -4.69 -3.00
C MET A 92 17.41 -5.10 -1.59
N VAL A 93 17.27 -4.11 -0.72
CA VAL A 93 16.71 -4.31 0.62
C VAL A 93 15.22 -4.66 0.52
N GLY A 94 14.77 -5.70 1.22
CA GLY A 94 13.34 -6.02 1.31
C GLY A 94 12.69 -6.46 -0.01
N ALA A 95 13.43 -7.16 -0.88
CA ALA A 95 12.94 -7.62 -2.19
C ALA A 95 11.61 -8.42 -2.15
N ASP A 96 11.31 -9.07 -1.01
CA ASP A 96 10.06 -9.80 -0.78
C ASP A 96 8.82 -8.91 -0.86
N ARG A 97 8.94 -7.61 -0.59
CA ARG A 97 7.84 -6.62 -0.72
C ARG A 97 7.22 -6.66 -2.11
N ILE A 98 8.05 -6.77 -3.15
CA ILE A 98 7.59 -6.83 -4.54
C ILE A 98 6.67 -8.04 -4.74
N ARG A 99 7.05 -9.20 -4.19
CA ARG A 99 6.24 -10.42 -4.29
C ARG A 99 4.91 -10.27 -3.55
N LYS A 100 4.93 -9.70 -2.34
CA LYS A 100 3.72 -9.46 -1.52
C LYS A 100 2.74 -8.49 -2.21
N VAL A 101 3.25 -7.39 -2.77
CA VAL A 101 2.45 -6.40 -3.51
C VAL A 101 1.84 -7.02 -4.76
N LYS A 102 2.64 -7.71 -5.59
CA LYS A 102 2.16 -8.40 -6.80
C LYS A 102 1.08 -9.43 -6.47
N THR A 103 1.26 -10.19 -5.39
CA THR A 103 0.28 -11.18 -4.93
C THR A 103 -1.04 -10.51 -4.54
N SER A 104 -0.97 -9.41 -3.79
CA SER A 104 -2.16 -8.62 -3.40
C SER A 104 -2.88 -8.05 -4.62
N MET A 105 -2.14 -7.50 -5.60
CA MET A 105 -2.72 -6.98 -6.85
C MET A 105 -3.36 -8.08 -7.70
N ALA A 106 -2.77 -9.26 -7.78
CA ALA A 106 -3.34 -10.39 -8.52
C ALA A 106 -4.66 -10.83 -7.91
N ARG A 107 -4.71 -11.00 -6.57
CA ARG A 107 -5.94 -11.37 -5.84
C ARG A 107 -7.03 -10.31 -6.00
N LEU A 108 -6.68 -9.03 -5.95
CA LEU A 108 -7.62 -7.94 -6.17
C LEU A 108 -8.27 -8.02 -7.56
N LYS A 109 -7.48 -8.23 -8.61
CA LYS A 109 -8.01 -8.44 -9.97
C LYS A 109 -8.93 -9.66 -10.06
N THR A 110 -8.57 -10.76 -9.41
CA THR A 110 -9.41 -11.96 -9.35
C THR A 110 -10.77 -11.65 -8.72
N VAL A 111 -10.80 -11.00 -7.56
CA VAL A 111 -12.05 -10.65 -6.86
C VAL A 111 -12.92 -9.70 -7.68
N VAL A 112 -12.34 -8.69 -8.34
CA VAL A 112 -13.09 -7.78 -9.21
C VAL A 112 -13.68 -8.51 -10.42
N ASN A 113 -12.92 -9.44 -11.01
CA ASN A 113 -13.40 -10.26 -12.13
C ASN A 113 -14.51 -11.24 -11.71
N GLU A 114 -14.37 -11.87 -10.54
CA GLU A 114 -15.42 -12.71 -9.94
C GLU A 114 -16.73 -11.93 -9.81
N ARG A 115 -16.68 -10.72 -9.22
CA ARG A 115 -17.86 -9.85 -9.06
C ARG A 115 -18.48 -9.45 -10.40
N SER A 116 -17.64 -9.12 -11.39
CA SER A 116 -18.12 -8.77 -12.73
C SER A 116 -18.84 -9.93 -13.41
N ARG A 117 -18.35 -11.16 -13.24
CA ARG A 117 -19.00 -12.37 -13.76
C ARG A 117 -20.36 -12.61 -13.11
N VAL A 118 -20.45 -12.51 -11.78
CA VAL A 118 -21.71 -12.67 -11.04
C VAL A 118 -22.73 -11.61 -11.47
N TYR A 119 -22.31 -10.35 -11.58
CA TYR A 119 -23.20 -9.28 -12.03
C TYR A 119 -23.76 -9.54 -13.43
N LYS A 120 -22.92 -9.97 -14.37
CA LYS A 120 -23.35 -10.31 -15.74
C LYS A 120 -24.33 -11.47 -15.75
N ALA A 121 -24.01 -12.55 -15.03
CA ALA A 121 -24.88 -13.72 -14.93
C ALA A 121 -26.26 -13.35 -14.33
N ASN A 122 -26.29 -12.57 -13.25
CA ASN A 122 -27.55 -12.15 -12.64
C ASN A 122 -28.37 -11.26 -13.59
N LYS A 123 -27.71 -10.34 -14.30
CA LYS A 123 -28.37 -9.47 -15.27
C LYS A 123 -28.97 -10.26 -16.44
N GLU A 124 -28.24 -11.26 -16.94
CA GLU A 124 -28.72 -12.16 -18.00
C GLU A 124 -29.97 -12.95 -17.54
N LEU A 125 -30.04 -13.35 -16.27
CA LEU A 125 -31.22 -13.99 -15.69
C LEU A 125 -32.43 -13.03 -15.60
N GLU A 126 -32.21 -11.81 -15.10
CA GLU A 126 -33.27 -10.78 -15.03
C GLU A 126 -33.83 -10.44 -16.41
N ASP A 127 -32.97 -10.35 -17.43
CA ASP A 127 -33.38 -10.06 -18.80
C ASP A 127 -34.10 -11.27 -19.46
N ALA A 128 -33.82 -12.50 -19.02
CA ALA A 128 -34.54 -13.70 -19.46
C ALA A 128 -35.91 -13.88 -18.79
N GLU A 129 -36.14 -13.33 -17.60
CA GLU A 129 -37.44 -13.37 -16.91
C GLU A 129 -38.45 -12.39 -17.52
N LYS A 130 -38.02 -11.19 -17.93
CA LYS A 130 -38.86 -10.14 -18.55
C LYS A 130 -39.73 -10.59 -19.74
N PRO A 131 -39.25 -11.38 -20.73
CA PRO A 131 -40.08 -11.80 -21.87
C PRO A 131 -41.30 -12.65 -21.50
N SER A 132 -41.34 -13.25 -20.30
CA SER A 132 -42.52 -14.00 -19.85
C SER A 132 -43.65 -13.11 -19.33
N LEU A 133 -43.36 -11.89 -18.86
CA LEU A 133 -44.38 -10.97 -18.34
C LEU A 133 -45.09 -10.23 -19.50
N GLU A 134 -44.35 -9.81 -20.52
CA GLU A 134 -44.93 -9.11 -21.68
C GLU A 134 -45.78 -10.01 -22.59
N ALA A 135 -45.61 -11.35 -22.51
CA ALA A 135 -46.40 -12.30 -23.29
C ALA A 135 -47.79 -12.60 -22.69
N VAL A 136 -48.00 -12.33 -21.39
CA VAL A 136 -49.27 -12.61 -20.69
C VAL A 136 -50.28 -11.47 -20.89
N ASP A 137 -49.81 -10.23 -21.01
CA ASP A 137 -50.66 -9.05 -21.14
C ASP A 137 -51.23 -8.83 -22.55
N ASN A 138 -50.72 -9.52 -23.57
CA ASN A 138 -51.10 -9.32 -24.98
C ASN A 138 -52.17 -10.32 -25.49
N LYS A 139 -52.87 -11.01 -24.59
CA LYS A 139 -53.88 -12.04 -24.91
C LYS A 139 -55.30 -11.75 -24.37
N ALA A 140 -55.58 -10.50 -24.00
CA ALA A 140 -56.92 -10.05 -23.60
C ALA A 140 -57.57 -9.18 -24.68
#